data_AF-A0A0X8HVF2-F1
#
_entry.id   AF-A0A0X8HVF2-F1
#
_cell.length_a   1.000
_cell.length_b   1.000
_cell.length_c   1.000
_cell.angle_alpha   90.00
_cell.angle_beta   90.00
_cell.angle_gamma   90.00
#
_symmetry.space_group_name_H-M   'P 1'
#
loop_
_entity.id
_entity.type
_entity.pdbx_description
1 polymer ?
#
loop_
_entity_poly.entity_id
_entity_poly.type
_entity_poly.pdbx_seq_one_letter_code
_entity_poly.pdbx_strand_id
1 'polypeptide(L)'
;MVVAKSSKKKVTSTLMEDKVSAILFNKVNSRREKLSDDQKRENHVTSEQRRREILREYYDELVSKVPDLDESERRSEWQIYMKTKSYLCWLYARNQQLRNHLEDFNIACPQHLVWEYPDAVNKSG
;
A
#
# COMPACT_ATOMS: atom_id res chain seq x y z
N MET A 1 -28.73 22.03 -67.89
CA MET A 1 -30.02 21.41 -67.52
C MET A 1 -29.71 20.16 -66.71
N VAL A 2 -29.99 20.15 -65.41
CA VAL A 2 -29.60 19.06 -64.49
C VAL A 2 -30.71 18.01 -64.42
N VAL A 3 -30.32 16.73 -64.55
CA VAL A 3 -31.16 15.53 -64.50
C VAL A 3 -31.36 15.04 -63.06
N ALA A 4 -32.57 14.57 -62.77
CA ALA A 4 -33.03 14.03 -61.48
C ALA A 4 -32.57 12.58 -61.18
N LYS A 5 -32.67 12.16 -59.90
CA LYS A 5 -33.00 10.82 -59.32
C LYS A 5 -32.61 10.81 -57.82
N SER A 6 -33.51 10.74 -56.83
CA SER A 6 -34.34 9.64 -56.29
C SER A 6 -33.77 8.97 -55.02
N SER A 7 -34.56 9.07 -53.93
CA SER A 7 -34.77 8.14 -52.80
C SER A 7 -33.60 7.49 -52.04
N LYS A 8 -33.64 7.61 -50.69
CA LYS A 8 -33.82 6.47 -49.76
C LYS A 8 -34.04 6.96 -48.32
N LYS A 9 -35.21 6.63 -47.76
CA LYS A 9 -35.44 6.59 -46.31
C LYS A 9 -34.48 5.55 -45.70
N LYS A 10 -33.71 5.93 -44.68
CA LYS A 10 -33.08 4.98 -43.76
C LYS A 10 -33.42 5.39 -42.33
N VAL A 11 -34.51 4.82 -41.84
CA VAL A 11 -34.83 4.78 -40.41
C VAL A 11 -33.88 3.76 -39.80
N THR A 12 -32.92 4.21 -39.00
CA THR A 12 -32.09 3.35 -38.15
C THR A 12 -31.87 4.02 -36.80
N SER A 13 -32.72 3.68 -35.84
CA SER A 13 -32.40 3.40 -34.43
C SER A 13 -31.52 4.34 -33.58
N THR A 14 -31.48 5.65 -33.82
CA THR A 14 -30.60 6.55 -33.04
C THR A 14 -31.14 6.92 -31.64
N LEU A 15 -32.43 6.70 -31.35
CA LEU A 15 -33.02 7.06 -30.05
C LEU A 15 -32.47 6.27 -28.84
N MET A 16 -31.84 5.12 -29.07
CA MET A 16 -31.23 4.32 -28.01
C MET A 16 -29.78 4.74 -27.73
N GLU A 17 -29.04 5.16 -28.76
CA GLU A 17 -27.64 5.57 -28.65
C GLU A 17 -27.49 6.93 -27.95
N ASP A 18 -28.41 7.86 -28.19
CA ASP A 18 -28.42 9.17 -27.49
C ASP A 18 -28.76 9.01 -26.00
N LYS A 19 -29.66 8.08 -25.66
CA LYS A 19 -29.99 7.76 -24.27
C LYS A 19 -28.85 7.06 -23.56
N VAL A 20 -28.19 6.10 -24.22
CA VAL A 20 -27.01 5.42 -23.67
C VAL A 20 -25.86 6.40 -23.47
N SER A 21 -25.66 7.32 -24.41
CA SER A 21 -24.67 8.40 -24.30
C SER A 21 -25.01 9.37 -23.17
N ALA A 22 -26.27 9.76 -23.01
CA ALA A 22 -26.73 10.60 -21.89
C ALA A 22 -26.62 9.89 -20.54
N ILE A 23 -26.91 8.59 -20.47
CA ILE A 23 -26.73 7.76 -19.26
C ILE A 23 -25.24 7.65 -18.92
N LEU A 24 -24.38 7.42 -19.91
CA LEU A 24 -22.93 7.33 -19.73
C LEU A 24 -22.35 8.69 -19.33
N PHE A 25 -22.81 9.78 -19.96
CA PHE A 25 -22.40 11.15 -19.66
C PHE A 25 -22.87 11.56 -18.26
N ASN A 26 -24.10 11.22 -17.86
CA ASN A 26 -24.58 11.43 -16.49
C ASN A 26 -23.85 10.55 -15.48
N LYS A 27 -23.44 9.32 -15.83
CA LYS A 27 -22.65 8.43 -14.95
C LYS A 27 -21.17 8.83 -14.86
N VAL A 28 -20.68 9.63 -15.81
CA VAL A 28 -19.33 10.23 -15.78
C VAL A 28 -19.37 11.61 -15.10
N ASN A 29 -20.46 12.36 -15.23
CA ASN A 29 -20.68 13.62 -14.51
C ASN A 29 -21.11 13.41 -13.06
N SER A 30 -21.81 12.33 -12.70
CA SER A 30 -22.06 11.97 -11.29
C SER A 30 -20.77 11.54 -10.57
N ARG A 31 -19.76 11.08 -11.32
CA ARG A 31 -18.39 10.87 -10.81
C ARG A 31 -17.58 12.16 -10.67
N ARG A 32 -18.07 13.27 -11.24
CA ARG A 32 -17.55 14.63 -11.05
C ARG A 32 -18.56 15.52 -10.32
N GLU A 33 -19.55 14.95 -9.65
CA GLU A 33 -20.25 15.69 -8.60
C GLU A 33 -19.20 15.98 -7.54
N LYS A 34 -18.86 17.26 -7.41
CA LYS A 34 -18.03 17.73 -6.30
C LYS A 34 -18.73 17.23 -5.04
N LEU A 35 -18.10 16.31 -4.32
CA LEU A 35 -18.60 15.77 -3.06
C LEU A 35 -19.19 16.92 -2.25
N SER A 36 -20.43 16.78 -1.80
CA SER A 36 -21.02 17.74 -0.86
C SER A 36 -20.08 17.90 0.34
N ASP A 37 -20.07 19.05 1.00
CA ASP A 37 -19.18 19.25 2.14
C ASP A 37 -19.45 18.24 3.26
N ASP A 38 -20.69 17.76 3.38
CA ASP A 38 -21.05 16.67 4.29
C ASP A 38 -20.48 15.31 3.83
N GLN A 39 -20.57 14.99 2.53
CA GLN A 39 -19.97 13.78 1.97
C GLN A 39 -18.44 13.79 2.05
N LYS A 40 -17.80 14.96 1.89
CA LYS A 40 -16.35 15.09 2.11
C LYS A 40 -15.99 14.82 3.56
N ARG A 41 -16.78 15.35 4.50
CA ARG A 41 -16.56 15.16 5.94
C ARG A 41 -16.70 13.69 6.32
N GLU A 42 -17.75 13.01 5.84
CA GLU A 42 -17.93 11.57 6.04
C GLU A 42 -16.78 10.76 5.42
N ASN A 43 -16.46 11.00 4.14
CA ASN A 43 -15.36 10.29 3.47
C ASN A 43 -14.02 10.51 4.16
N HIS A 44 -13.75 11.72 4.67
CA HIS A 44 -12.53 12.02 5.42
C HIS A 44 -12.46 11.18 6.71
N VAL A 45 -13.55 11.13 7.49
CA VAL A 45 -13.62 10.33 8.72
C VAL A 45 -13.44 8.83 8.41
N THR A 46 -14.15 8.31 7.41
CA THR A 46 -14.04 6.90 7.02
C THR A 46 -12.65 6.54 6.50
N SER A 47 -12.06 7.40 5.67
CA SER A 47 -10.71 7.16 5.12
C SER A 47 -9.65 7.19 6.22
N GLU A 48 -9.76 8.12 7.17
CA GLU A 48 -8.85 8.22 8.29
C GLU A 48 -9.01 7.04 9.27
N GLN A 49 -10.25 6.61 9.52
CA GLN A 49 -10.53 5.44 10.32
C GLN A 49 -9.87 4.19 9.72
N ARG A 50 -10.06 3.97 8.41
CA ARG A 50 -9.42 2.86 7.68
C ARG A 50 -7.89 2.96 7.73
N ARG A 51 -7.33 4.15 7.55
CA ARG A 51 -5.87 4.38 7.63
C ARG A 51 -5.34 3.98 9.01
N ARG A 52 -6.06 4.33 10.08
CA ARG A 52 -5.69 3.98 11.46
C ARG A 52 -5.85 2.50 11.75
N GLU A 53 -6.85 1.84 11.18
CA GLU A 53 -7.03 0.38 11.31
C GLU A 53 -5.85 -0.36 10.68
N ILE A 54 -5.49 -0.02 9.43
CA ILE A 54 -4.33 -0.60 8.75
C ILE A 54 -3.04 -0.37 9.56
N LEU A 55 -2.85 0.84 10.10
CA LEU A 55 -1.66 1.14 10.90
C LEU A 55 -1.60 0.28 12.18
N ARG A 56 -2.74 0.03 12.84
CA ARG A 56 -2.82 -0.87 14.00
C ARG A 56 -2.48 -2.31 13.62
N GLU A 57 -3.00 -2.80 12.50
CA GLU A 57 -2.68 -4.15 12.00
C GLU A 57 -1.17 -4.33 11.79
N TYR A 58 -0.48 -3.32 11.26
CA TYR A 58 0.98 -3.37 11.12
C TYR A 58 1.71 -3.39 12.47
N TYR A 59 1.24 -2.64 13.46
CA TYR A 59 1.82 -2.70 14.80
C TYR A 59 1.58 -4.04 15.48
N ASP A 60 0.40 -4.62 15.30
CA ASP A 60 0.06 -5.95 15.81
C ASP A 60 0.98 -7.02 15.20
N GLU A 61 1.27 -6.92 13.90
CA GLU A 61 2.23 -7.80 13.24
C GLU A 61 3.65 -7.66 13.84
N LEU A 62 4.11 -6.42 14.09
CA LEU A 62 5.41 -6.17 14.72
C LEU A 62 5.49 -6.78 16.12
N VAL A 63 4.46 -6.60 16.95
CA VAL A 63 4.37 -7.19 18.29
C VAL A 63 4.43 -8.71 18.21
N SER A 64 3.79 -9.33 17.22
CA SER A 64 3.83 -10.79 17.06
C SER A 64 5.22 -11.34 16.66
N LYS A 65 6.07 -10.53 16.01
CA LYS A 65 7.37 -10.96 15.48
C LYS A 65 8.52 -10.70 16.45
N VAL A 66 8.42 -9.68 17.29
CA VAL A 66 9.49 -9.27 18.20
C VAL A 66 9.26 -9.94 19.56
N PRO A 67 10.14 -10.86 19.99
CA PRO A 67 9.94 -11.64 21.23
C PRO A 67 9.85 -10.77 22.49
N ASP A 68 10.50 -9.61 22.48
CA ASP A 68 10.57 -8.70 23.62
C ASP A 68 9.36 -7.77 23.71
N LEU A 69 8.40 -7.84 22.79
CA LEU A 69 7.16 -7.03 22.81
C LEU A 69 5.99 -7.86 23.37
N ASP A 70 5.39 -7.35 24.44
CA ASP A 70 4.17 -7.93 24.99
C ASP A 70 2.91 -7.28 24.40
N GLU A 71 1.81 -8.02 24.43
CA GLU A 71 0.48 -7.55 24.01
C GLU A 71 0.04 -6.26 24.72
N SER A 72 0.50 -6.07 25.96
CA SER A 72 0.23 -4.87 26.76
C SER A 72 0.92 -3.60 26.21
N GLU A 73 1.98 -3.75 25.43
CA GLU A 73 2.79 -2.64 24.87
C GLU A 73 2.40 -2.28 23.44
N ARG A 74 1.46 -3.02 22.84
CA ARG A 74 0.93 -2.83 21.48
C ARG A 74 0.40 -1.42 21.19
N ARG A 75 0.12 -0.62 22.22
CA ARG A 75 -0.40 0.75 22.08
C ARG A 75 0.66 1.85 22.14
N SER A 76 1.92 1.50 22.43
CA SER A 76 2.99 2.48 22.56
C SER A 76 3.92 2.43 21.36
N GLU A 77 3.67 3.30 20.37
CA GLU A 77 4.45 3.37 19.12
C GLU A 77 5.95 3.47 19.40
N TRP A 78 6.35 4.31 20.37
CA TRP A 78 7.75 4.49 20.73
C TRP A 78 8.39 3.22 21.29
N GLN A 79 7.69 2.49 22.18
CA GLN A 79 8.20 1.23 22.73
C GLN A 79 8.33 0.17 21.63
N ILE A 80 7.34 0.07 20.75
CA ILE A 80 7.36 -0.84 19.60
C ILE A 80 8.59 -0.55 18.74
N TYR A 81 8.83 0.70 18.36
CA TYR A 81 9.99 1.06 17.54
C TYR A 81 11.32 0.77 18.24
N MET A 82 11.46 1.13 19.51
CA MET A 82 12.71 0.92 20.24
C MET A 82 13.03 -0.56 20.40
N LYS A 83 12.05 -1.38 20.82
CA LYS A 83 12.24 -2.83 20.97
C LYS A 83 12.48 -3.51 19.63
N THR A 84 11.74 -3.13 18.59
CA THR A 84 11.97 -3.64 17.22
C THR A 84 13.39 -3.33 16.73
N LYS A 85 13.86 -2.09 16.93
CA LYS A 85 15.23 -1.70 16.57
C LYS A 85 16.27 -2.52 17.33
N SER A 86 16.10 -2.66 18.66
CA SER A 86 17.01 -3.46 19.49
C SER A 86 17.05 -4.92 19.04
N TYR A 87 15.89 -5.51 18.75
CA TYR A 87 15.80 -6.88 18.25
C TYR A 87 16.47 -7.04 16.88
N LEU A 88 16.31 -6.07 15.98
CA LEU A 88 16.99 -6.07 14.69
C LEU A 88 18.52 -6.03 14.87
N CYS A 89 19.05 -5.15 15.72
CA CYS A 89 20.47 -5.10 16.05
C CYS A 89 20.97 -6.45 16.60
N TRP A 90 20.19 -7.09 17.48
CA TRP A 90 20.51 -8.41 18.02
C TRP A 90 20.53 -9.48 16.92
N LEU A 91 19.59 -9.48 15.99
CA LEU A 91 19.55 -10.42 14.86
C LEU A 91 20.81 -10.30 13.97
N TYR A 92 21.26 -9.09 13.68
CA TYR A 92 22.49 -8.87 12.91
C TYR A 92 23.72 -9.38 13.66
N ALA A 93 23.86 -9.02 14.93
CA ALA A 93 24.97 -9.51 15.76
C ALA A 93 24.96 -11.04 15.88
N ARG A 94 23.76 -11.63 16.02
CA ARG A 94 23.58 -13.08 16.10
C ARG A 94 23.91 -13.77 14.77
N ASN A 95 23.50 -13.21 13.65
CA ASN A 95 23.86 -13.70 12.32
C ASN A 95 25.38 -13.69 12.13
N GLN A 96 26.07 -12.60 12.51
CA GLN A 96 27.52 -12.52 12.47
C GLN A 96 28.20 -13.61 13.31
N GLN A 97 27.74 -13.81 14.56
CA GLN A 97 28.26 -14.89 15.41
C GLN A 97 28.11 -16.28 14.78
N LEU A 98 26.93 -16.57 14.21
CA LEU A 98 26.68 -17.85 13.55
C LEU A 98 27.58 -18.04 12.32
N ARG A 99 27.86 -16.97 11.58
CA ARG A 99 28.78 -16.99 10.45
C ARG A 99 30.22 -17.30 10.89
N ASN A 100 30.68 -16.65 11.95
CA ASN A 100 32.00 -16.94 12.53
C ASN A 100 32.09 -18.41 12.97
N HIS A 101 31.04 -18.96 13.58
CA HIS A 101 31.02 -20.38 13.95
C HIS A 101 31.11 -21.30 12.72
N LEU A 102 30.46 -20.94 11.60
CA LEU A 102 30.59 -21.72 10.36
C LEU A 102 32.03 -21.71 9.82
N GLU A 103 32.73 -20.58 9.94
CA GLU A 103 34.14 -20.45 9.59
C GLU A 103 35.02 -21.36 10.47
N ASP A 104 34.75 -21.42 11.77
CA ASP A 104 35.47 -22.31 12.71
C ASP A 104 35.30 -23.80 12.35
N PHE A 105 34.13 -24.18 11.86
CA PHE A 105 33.87 -25.53 11.35
C PHE A 105 34.31 -25.75 9.89
N ASN A 106 34.93 -24.73 9.27
CA ASN A 106 35.41 -24.74 7.89
C ASN A 106 34.27 -25.01 6.86
N ILE A 107 33.06 -24.51 7.17
CA ILE A 107 31.86 -24.59 6.34
C ILE A 107 31.62 -23.24 5.67
N ALA A 108 31.47 -23.22 4.34
CA ALA A 108 31.18 -22.00 3.61
C ALA A 108 29.77 -21.47 3.95
N CYS A 109 29.67 -20.19 4.31
CA CYS A 109 28.39 -19.53 4.53
C CYS A 109 27.71 -19.19 3.18
N PRO A 110 26.44 -19.57 2.97
CA PRO A 110 25.68 -19.15 1.80
C PRO A 110 25.52 -17.62 1.72
N GLN A 111 25.76 -17.03 0.55
CA GLN A 111 25.75 -15.57 0.36
C GLN A 111 24.42 -14.89 0.74
N HIS A 112 23.28 -15.57 0.56
CA HIS A 112 21.96 -15.02 0.91
C HIS A 112 21.71 -14.91 2.42
N LEU A 113 22.58 -15.50 3.25
CA LEU A 113 22.55 -15.42 4.71
C LEU A 113 23.52 -14.38 5.26
N VAL A 114 24.25 -13.68 4.38
CA VAL A 114 25.10 -12.54 4.73
C VAL A 114 24.20 -11.30 4.85
N TRP A 115 23.80 -11.00 6.08
CA TRP A 115 23.03 -9.79 6.41
C TRP A 115 23.93 -8.87 7.21
N GLU A 116 24.36 -7.78 6.58
CA GLU A 116 25.17 -6.76 7.25
C GLU A 116 24.26 -5.66 7.77
N TYR A 117 24.53 -5.20 9.00
CA TYR A 117 23.83 -4.05 9.54
C TYR A 117 24.11 -2.87 8.60
N PRO A 118 23.08 -2.18 8.08
CA PRO A 118 23.29 -0.98 7.30
C PRO A 118 23.91 0.07 8.22
N ASP A 119 25.23 0.22 8.16
CA ASP A 119 25.92 1.31 8.82
C ASP A 119 25.19 2.58 8.42
N ALA A 120 24.68 3.29 9.42
CA ALA A 120 23.82 4.44 9.23
C ALA A 120 24.59 5.49 8.42
N VAL A 121 24.44 5.43 7.10
CA VAL A 121 25.14 6.26 6.13
C VAL A 121 26.65 5.99 6.17
N ASN A 122 27.26 5.72 5.00
CA ASN A 122 28.69 5.95 4.84
C ASN A 122 29.06 7.27 5.53
N LYS A 123 30.00 7.25 6.47
CA LYS A 123 30.67 8.47 6.92
C LYS A 123 31.31 9.11 5.68
N SER A 124 30.60 10.02 5.03
CA SER A 124 31.04 10.77 3.88
C SER A 124 30.14 12.00 3.76
N GLY A 125 30.57 13.22 4.06
CA GLY A 125 31.86 13.72 4.54
C GLY A 125 31.68 15.15 5.02
#